data_AF-A0A9E3KSZ8-F1
#
_entry.id   AF-A0A9E3KSZ8-F1
#
_cell.length_a   1.000
_cell.length_b   1.000
_cell.length_c   1.000
_cell.angle_alpha   90.00
_cell.angle_beta   90.00
_cell.angle_gamma   90.00
#
_symmetry.space_group_name_H-M   'P 1'
#
loop_
_entity.id
_entity.type
_entity.pdbx_description
1 polymer ?
#
loop_
_entity_poly.entity_id
_entity_poly.type
_entity_poly.pdbx_seq_one_letter_code
_entity_poly.pdbx_strand_id
1 'polypeptide(L)'
;MRNNSDEIKAVQSVVVAFNNQGKAIWDYSLKLEDIRSGSLEQVADFCVDKNEIYILYKKESELIGKIITLDSGEAEDIKEKISVLAPGDEIRSENKAIGQVRHWYGKHFYVWGQHSISNKAKRSDGNRQVFYINKISIP
;
A
#
# COMPACT_ATOMS: atom_id res chain seq x y z
N MET A 1 17.46 27.04 7.85
CA MET A 1 16.84 26.18 8.88
C MET A 1 16.85 24.75 8.37
N ARG A 2 17.67 23.87 8.96
CA ARG A 2 17.57 22.42 8.71
C ARG A 2 16.39 21.92 9.53
N ASN A 3 15.28 21.57 8.89
CA ASN A 3 14.27 20.73 9.54
C ASN A 3 14.90 19.34 9.69
N ASN A 4 15.48 19.05 10.85
CA ASN A 4 15.62 17.67 11.30
C ASN A 4 14.22 17.22 11.72
N SER A 5 13.39 16.85 10.76
CA SER A 5 12.27 15.96 11.06
C SER A 5 12.86 14.57 11.22
N ASP A 6 12.73 13.98 12.40
CA ASP A 6 13.10 12.59 12.61
C ASP A 6 12.33 11.72 11.60
N GLU A 7 13.07 11.01 10.75
CA GLU A 7 12.50 10.11 9.76
C GLU A 7 12.20 8.77 10.43
N ILE A 8 10.95 8.33 10.32
CA ILE A 8 10.49 7.06 10.90
C ILE A 8 10.54 6.00 9.81
N LYS A 9 11.26 4.92 10.09
CA LYS A 9 11.34 3.76 9.21
C LYS A 9 10.45 2.64 9.72
N ALA A 10 9.44 2.27 8.93
CA ALA A 10 8.62 1.09 9.18
C ALA A 10 9.29 -0.14 8.55
N VAL A 11 9.44 -1.22 9.32
CA VAL A 11 10.20 -2.41 8.91
C VAL A 11 9.34 -3.66 8.74
N GLN A 12 8.20 -3.72 9.40
CA GLN A 12 7.33 -4.88 9.42
C GLN A 12 5.89 -4.48 9.75
N SER A 13 4.94 -5.19 9.17
CA SER A 13 3.55 -5.21 9.61
C SER A 13 3.21 -6.61 10.10
N VAL A 14 2.42 -6.72 11.16
CA VAL A 14 2.08 -7.99 11.81
C VAL A 14 0.57 -8.03 12.04
N VAL A 15 -0.05 -9.15 11.68
CA VAL A 15 -1.45 -9.47 11.97
C VAL A 15 -1.47 -10.66 12.91
N VAL A 16 -2.17 -10.52 14.04
CA VAL A 16 -2.27 -11.56 15.06
C VAL A 16 -3.73 -11.83 15.35
N ALA A 17 -4.13 -13.09 15.36
CA ALA A 17 -5.43 -13.50 15.86
C ALA A 17 -5.32 -14.09 17.25
N PHE A 18 -6.27 -13.72 18.11
CA PHE A 18 -6.41 -14.27 19.46
C PHE A 18 -7.75 -14.99 19.58
N ASN A 19 -7.78 -16.06 20.36
CA ASN A 19 -9.03 -16.68 20.77
C ASN A 19 -9.68 -15.88 21.93
N ASN A 20 -10.87 -16.30 22.36
CA ASN A 20 -11.60 -15.65 23.46
C ASN A 20 -10.90 -15.73 24.84
N GLN A 21 -9.83 -16.51 24.96
CA GLN A 21 -8.99 -16.59 26.16
C GLN A 21 -7.73 -15.72 26.05
N GLY A 22 -7.55 -14.97 24.96
CA GLY A 22 -6.37 -14.16 24.71
C GLY A 22 -5.15 -14.96 24.26
N LYS A 23 -5.31 -16.24 23.90
CA LYS A 23 -4.23 -17.05 23.34
C LYS A 23 -4.12 -16.78 21.83
N ALA A 24 -2.90 -16.51 21.36
CA ALA A 24 -2.63 -16.36 19.93
C ALA A 24 -2.96 -17.67 19.19
N ILE A 25 -3.73 -17.55 18.11
CA ILE A 25 -4.08 -18.64 17.20
C ILE A 25 -3.02 -18.73 16.11
N TRP A 26 -2.66 -17.59 15.53
CA TRP A 26 -1.61 -17.43 14.54
C TRP A 26 -1.09 -15.99 14.57
N ASP A 27 0.15 -15.82 14.11
CA ASP A 27 0.75 -14.54 13.80
C ASP A 27 1.35 -14.61 12.39
N TYR A 28 1.05 -13.59 11.58
CA TYR A 28 1.65 -13.47 10.25
C TYR A 28 2.22 -12.09 10.09
N SER A 29 3.26 -12.00 9.26
CA SER A 29 3.93 -10.74 9.05
C SER A 29 4.37 -10.50 7.61
N LEU A 30 4.46 -9.22 7.30
CA LEU A 30 4.97 -8.71 6.04
C LEU A 30 6.14 -7.79 6.33
N LYS A 31 7.31 -8.13 5.79
CA LYS A 31 8.48 -7.25 5.81
C LYS A 31 8.22 -6.06 4.89
N LEU A 32 8.47 -4.86 5.40
CA LEU A 32 8.31 -3.62 4.66
C LEU A 32 9.67 -3.17 4.12
N GLU A 33 9.71 -2.86 2.82
CA GLU A 33 10.94 -2.47 2.16
C GLU A 33 11.03 -0.96 1.98
N ASP A 34 11.93 -0.34 2.75
CA ASP A 34 12.30 1.08 2.65
C ASP A 34 11.10 2.05 2.78
N ILE A 35 10.17 1.75 3.69
CA ILE A 35 9.06 2.64 4.02
C ILE A 35 9.50 3.66 5.06
N ARG A 36 9.48 4.93 4.65
CA ARG A 36 9.88 6.09 5.46
C ARG A 36 8.73 7.09 5.53
N SER A 37 8.47 7.59 6.72
CA SER A 37 7.40 8.57 6.98
C SER A 37 7.89 9.63 7.96
N GLY A 38 7.28 10.81 7.89
CA GLY A 38 7.42 11.84 8.92
C GLY A 38 6.49 11.65 10.13
N SER A 39 5.67 10.60 10.14
CA SER A 39 4.68 10.32 11.19
C SER A 39 4.57 8.82 11.52
N LEU A 40 4.04 8.51 12.71
CA LEU A 40 3.77 7.15 13.20
C LEU A 40 2.45 6.56 12.65
N GLU A 41 1.99 7.04 11.49
CA GLU A 41 0.78 6.50 10.89
C GLU A 41 0.97 5.06 10.44
N GLN A 42 -0.09 4.25 10.55
CA GLN A 42 -0.11 2.86 10.08
C GLN A 42 0.21 2.79 8.58
N VAL A 43 1.30 2.16 8.14
CA VAL A 43 1.76 2.18 6.73
C VAL A 43 1.27 1.02 5.85
N ALA A 44 0.66 0.01 6.46
CA ALA A 44 0.15 -1.19 5.82
C ALA A 44 -1.22 -1.50 6.40
N ASP A 45 -2.08 -2.15 5.63
CA ASP A 45 -3.40 -2.56 6.10
C ASP A 45 -3.72 -3.98 5.66
N PHE A 46 -4.73 -4.58 6.27
CA PHE A 46 -5.09 -5.95 6.01
C PHE A 46 -6.59 -6.17 5.92
N CYS A 47 -6.98 -7.26 5.26
CA CYS A 47 -8.34 -7.79 5.36
C CYS A 47 -8.31 -9.31 5.45
N VAL A 48 -9.37 -9.87 6.01
CA VAL A 48 -9.61 -11.31 6.04
C VAL A 48 -10.83 -11.60 5.18
N ASP A 49 -10.69 -12.48 4.20
CA ASP A 49 -11.82 -13.02 3.44
C ASP A 49 -11.76 -14.53 3.46
N LYS A 50 -12.81 -15.17 3.99
CA LYS A 50 -12.91 -16.63 4.14
C LYS A 50 -11.67 -17.21 4.85
N ASN A 51 -10.83 -17.94 4.12
CA ASN A 51 -9.65 -18.63 4.63
C ASN A 51 -8.34 -17.89 4.33
N GLU A 52 -8.42 -16.65 3.87
CA GLU A 52 -7.25 -15.89 3.39
C GLU A 52 -7.12 -14.57 4.15
N ILE A 53 -5.87 -14.22 4.50
CA ILE A 53 -5.48 -12.89 4.94
C ILE A 53 -4.75 -12.20 3.80
N TYR A 54 -5.10 -10.95 3.55
CA TYR A 54 -4.40 -10.09 2.63
C TYR A 54 -3.75 -8.97 3.41
N ILE A 55 -2.43 -8.81 3.29
CA ILE A 55 -1.68 -7.71 3.92
C ILE A 55 -1.06 -6.90 2.79
N LEU A 56 -1.37 -5.61 2.70
CA LEU A 56 -0.89 -4.72 1.64
C LEU A 56 -0.21 -3.47 2.21
N TYR A 57 0.81 -2.97 1.52
CA TYR A 57 1.37 -1.64 1.72
C TYR A 57 1.67 -0.98 0.38
N LYS A 58 1.71 0.36 0.37
CA LYS A 58 2.14 1.14 -0.79
C LYS A 58 3.66 1.22 -0.80
N LYS A 59 4.29 0.79 -1.89
CA LYS A 59 5.71 1.03 -2.19
C LYS A 59 5.79 1.73 -3.52
N GLU A 60 6.08 3.02 -3.44
CA GLU A 60 6.06 3.90 -4.59
C GLU A 60 4.74 3.85 -5.38
N SER A 61 4.80 3.75 -6.71
CA SER A 61 3.63 3.62 -7.59
C SER A 61 3.11 2.18 -7.69
N GLU A 62 3.43 1.34 -6.71
CA GLU A 62 3.05 -0.07 -6.64
C GLU A 62 2.44 -0.38 -5.25
N LEU A 63 1.56 -1.37 -5.22
CA LEU A 63 1.13 -2.04 -4.02
C LEU A 63 1.86 -3.37 -3.92
N ILE A 64 2.41 -3.62 -2.75
CA ILE A 64 3.10 -4.86 -2.43
C ILE A 64 2.39 -5.51 -1.25
N GLY A 65 2.28 -6.82 -1.26
CA GLY A 65 1.62 -7.52 -0.19
C GLY A 65 1.80 -9.02 -0.20
N LYS A 66 1.04 -9.67 0.67
CA LYS A 66 0.94 -11.12 0.76
C LYS A 66 -0.51 -11.57 0.89
N ILE A 67 -0.84 -12.68 0.24
CA ILE A 67 -2.00 -13.53 0.52
C ILE A 67 -1.50 -14.66 1.41
N ILE A 68 -2.21 -14.96 2.49
CA ILE A 68 -1.86 -16.05 3.39
C ILE A 68 -3.09 -16.93 3.60
N THR A 69 -2.97 -18.21 3.31
CA THR A 69 -4.02 -19.20 3.57
C THR A 69 -3.94 -19.64 5.03
N LEU A 70 -4.99 -19.42 5.82
CA LEU A 70 -5.00 -19.61 7.27
C LEU A 70 -4.77 -21.07 7.69
N ASP A 71 -5.37 -22.03 6.98
CA ASP A 71 -5.28 -23.44 7.36
C ASP A 71 -3.90 -24.06 7.08
N SER A 72 -3.25 -23.66 5.97
CA SER A 72 -1.95 -24.20 5.54
C SER A 72 -0.77 -23.32 5.98
N GLY A 73 -1.00 -22.03 6.21
CA GLY A 73 0.05 -21.03 6.41
C GLY A 73 0.84 -20.69 5.15
N GLU A 74 0.43 -21.21 3.98
CA GLU A 74 1.06 -20.89 2.70
C GLU A 74 0.85 -19.42 2.36
N ALA A 75 1.88 -18.79 1.79
CA ALA A 75 1.87 -17.38 1.48
C ALA A 75 2.32 -17.11 0.04
N GLU A 76 1.60 -16.23 -0.64
CA GLU A 76 1.89 -15.76 -1.99
C GLU A 76 2.10 -14.25 -1.99
N ASP A 77 3.08 -13.75 -2.74
CA ASP A 77 3.33 -12.32 -2.86
C ASP A 77 2.36 -11.69 -3.88
N ILE A 78 1.79 -10.54 -3.54
CA ILE A 78 1.00 -9.70 -4.46
C ILE A 78 1.79 -8.49 -4.85
N LYS A 79 1.74 -8.13 -6.14
CA LYS A 79 2.26 -6.89 -6.65
C LYS A 79 1.33 -6.28 -7.70
N GLU A 80 0.79 -5.11 -7.41
CA GLU A 80 -0.14 -4.39 -8.28
C GLU A 80 0.34 -2.99 -8.61
N LYS A 81 0.16 -2.54 -9.86
CA LYS A 81 0.53 -1.19 -10.26
C LYS A 81 -0.62 -0.21 -10.02
N ILE A 82 -0.30 0.97 -9.51
CA ILE A 82 -1.28 2.05 -9.38
C ILE A 82 -1.63 2.57 -10.78
N SER A 83 -2.93 2.63 -11.07
CA SER A 83 -3.44 3.02 -12.38
C SER A 83 -3.49 4.54 -12.54
N VAL A 84 -3.28 5.00 -13.77
CA VAL A 84 -3.49 6.38 -14.19
C VAL A 84 -4.79 6.50 -14.96
N LEU A 85 -5.50 7.62 -14.81
CA LEU A 85 -6.85 7.78 -15.35
C LEU A 85 -6.87 7.96 -16.88
N ALA A 86 -5.98 8.78 -17.45
CA ALA A 86 -6.03 9.10 -18.87
C ALA A 86 -5.06 8.21 -19.68
N PRO A 87 -5.51 7.70 -20.85
CA PRO A 87 -4.63 6.97 -21.75
C PRO A 87 -3.39 7.80 -22.16
N GLY A 88 -2.22 7.17 -22.08
CA GLY A 88 -0.94 7.80 -22.42
C GLY A 88 -0.35 8.70 -21.32
N ASP A 89 -1.00 8.78 -20.16
CA ASP A 89 -0.36 9.35 -18.98
C ASP A 89 0.76 8.42 -18.48
N GLU A 90 1.91 9.00 -18.18
CA GLU A 90 3.04 8.32 -17.59
C GLU A 90 3.39 8.98 -16.25
N ILE A 91 3.56 8.18 -15.19
CA ILE A 91 4.09 8.64 -13.90
C ILE A 91 5.58 8.97 -14.08
N ARG A 92 5.95 10.21 -13.78
CA ARG A 92 7.33 10.71 -13.85
C ARG A 92 8.03 10.63 -12.52
N SER A 93 7.30 10.99 -11.46
CA SER A 93 7.78 10.91 -10.09
C SER A 93 6.57 10.91 -9.15
N GLU A 94 6.83 10.61 -7.88
CA GLU A 94 5.83 10.61 -6.83
C GLU A 94 6.42 11.18 -5.54
N ASN A 95 5.55 11.67 -4.67
CA ASN A 95 5.94 12.09 -3.34
C ASN A 95 5.84 10.89 -2.38
N LYS A 96 6.97 10.27 -2.04
CA LYS A 96 7.03 9.10 -1.16
C LYS A 96 6.49 9.36 0.25
N ALA A 97 6.50 10.61 0.70
CA ALA A 97 6.01 11.00 2.02
C ALA A 97 4.48 11.16 2.06
N ILE A 98 3.78 11.11 0.92
CA ILE A 98 2.34 11.33 0.83
C ILE A 98 1.65 10.13 0.20
N GLY A 99 0.69 9.59 0.93
CA GLY A 99 -0.20 8.56 0.42
C GLY A 99 0.07 7.20 1.03
N GLN A 100 -1.00 6.44 1.19
CA GLN A 100 -1.00 5.15 1.85
C GLN A 100 -2.04 4.23 1.21
N VAL A 101 -2.16 3.02 1.75
CA VAL A 101 -3.24 2.08 1.43
C VAL A 101 -4.04 1.79 2.68
N ARG A 102 -5.36 1.63 2.52
CA ARG A 102 -6.27 1.21 3.58
C ARG A 102 -7.28 0.21 3.07
N HIS A 103 -7.68 -0.70 3.94
CA HIS A 103 -8.84 -1.55 3.74
C HIS A 103 -10.09 -0.68 3.67
N TRP A 104 -11.01 -1.06 2.78
CA TRP A 104 -12.29 -0.37 2.63
C TRP A 104 -13.47 -1.27 3.00
N TYR A 105 -13.75 -2.29 2.20
CA TYR A 105 -14.82 -3.26 2.44
C TYR A 105 -14.56 -4.54 1.65
N GLY A 106 -14.94 -5.69 2.22
CA GLY A 106 -14.69 -6.99 1.60
C GLY A 106 -13.23 -7.13 1.17
N LYS A 107 -13.02 -7.54 -0.09
CA LYS A 107 -11.69 -7.64 -0.74
C LYS A 107 -11.20 -6.35 -1.39
N HIS A 108 -11.70 -5.18 -0.97
CA HIS A 108 -11.35 -3.91 -1.56
C HIS A 108 -10.54 -3.03 -0.63
N PHE A 109 -9.52 -2.42 -1.22
CA PHE A 109 -8.67 -1.40 -0.62
C PHE A 109 -8.80 -0.12 -1.42
N TYR A 110 -8.41 1.00 -0.82
CA TYR A 110 -8.11 2.21 -1.56
C TYR A 110 -6.68 2.64 -1.29
N VAL A 111 -6.00 3.06 -2.36
CA VAL A 111 -4.66 3.65 -2.30
C VAL A 111 -4.74 5.07 -2.82
N TRP A 112 -4.04 5.99 -2.17
CA TRP A 112 -4.01 7.39 -2.55
C TRP A 112 -2.60 7.94 -2.46
N GLY A 113 -2.38 9.10 -3.07
CA GLY A 113 -1.09 9.78 -3.04
C GLY A 113 -1.01 10.93 -4.04
N GLN A 114 0.22 11.38 -4.29
CA GLN A 114 0.50 12.43 -5.27
C GLN A 114 1.51 11.96 -6.32
N HIS A 115 1.17 12.12 -7.59
CA HIS A 115 2.04 11.83 -8.73
C HIS A 115 2.32 13.10 -9.54
N SER A 116 3.55 13.21 -10.04
CA SER A 116 3.87 14.01 -11.20
C SER A 116 3.64 13.15 -12.43
N ILE A 117 2.70 13.54 -13.29
CA ILE A 117 2.38 12.81 -14.52
C ILE A 117 2.58 13.70 -15.74
N SER A 118 2.81 13.07 -16.87
CA SER A 118 2.94 13.75 -18.17
C SER A 118 2.30 12.91 -19.26
N ASN A 119 1.83 13.54 -20.33
CA ASN A 119 1.26 12.85 -21.47
C ASN A 119 2.01 13.26 -22.75
N LYS A 120 2.70 12.31 -23.39
CA LYS A 120 3.51 12.60 -24.58
C LYS A 120 2.68 13.02 -25.80
N ALA A 121 1.40 12.61 -25.87
CA ALA A 121 0.49 13.01 -26.93
C ALA A 121 -0.06 14.44 -26.72
N LYS A 122 0.00 14.97 -25.49
CA LYS A 122 -0.40 16.33 -25.13
C LYS A 122 0.79 17.13 -24.58
N ARG A 123 1.86 17.27 -25.39
CA ARG A 123 3.10 17.93 -24.96
C ARG A 123 2.89 19.36 -24.41
N SER A 124 1.86 20.06 -24.88
CA SER A 124 1.47 21.39 -24.40
C SER A 124 1.09 21.42 -22.92
N ASP A 125 0.60 20.31 -22.38
CA ASP A 125 0.11 20.22 -20.99
C ASP A 125 1.27 20.14 -19.98
N GLY A 126 2.49 19.84 -20.45
CA GLY A 126 3.68 19.70 -19.61
C GLY A 126 3.56 18.59 -18.55
N ASN A 127 4.31 18.77 -17.45
CA ASN A 127 4.18 17.92 -16.26
C ASN A 127 3.11 18.51 -15.34
N ARG A 128 2.21 17.67 -14.84
CA ARG A 128 1.15 18.06 -13.91
C ARG A 128 1.24 17.26 -12.62
N GLN A 129 0.97 17.91 -11.49
CA GLN A 129 0.83 17.26 -10.20
C GLN A 129 -0.62 16.85 -10.00
N VAL A 130 -0.86 15.59 -9.68
CA VAL A 130 -2.20 15.06 -9.43
C VAL A 130 -2.26 14.37 -8.08
N PHE A 131 -3.33 14.64 -7.34
CA PHE A 131 -3.74 13.77 -6.25
C PHE A 131 -4.64 12.68 -6.81
N TYR A 132 -4.38 11.43 -6.47
CA TYR A 132 -5.17 10.30 -6.95
C TYR A 132 -5.74 9.49 -5.79
N ILE A 133 -6.84 8.80 -6.09
CA ILE A 133 -7.39 7.72 -5.27
C ILE A 133 -7.70 6.58 -6.24
N ASN A 134 -7.26 5.36 -5.94
CA ASN A 134 -7.50 4.17 -6.72
C ASN A 134 -8.21 3.14 -5.83
N LYS A 135 -9.32 2.59 -6.33
CA LYS A 135 -9.91 1.37 -5.75
C LYS A 135 -9.09 0.18 -6.24
N ILE A 136 -8.74 -0.71 -5.32
CA ILE A 136 -7.98 -1.93 -5.58
C ILE A 136 -8.86 -3.09 -5.14
N SER A 137 -9.00 -4.09 -6.01
CA SER A 137 -9.78 -5.28 -5.74
C SER A 137 -8.83 -6.45 -5.79
N ILE A 138 -8.71 -7.17 -4.68
CA ILE A 138 -7.89 -8.37 -4.62
C ILE A 138 -8.70 -9.53 -5.22
N PRO A 139 -8.07 -10.44 -6.00
CA PRO A 139 -8.71 -11.65 -6.53
C PRO A 139 -9.44 -12.49 -5.47
#